data_AF-A0AA38FKD2-F1
#
_entry.id   AF-A0AA38FKD2-F1
#
_cell.length_a   1.000
_cell.length_b   1.000
_cell.length_c   1.000
_cell.angle_alpha   90.00
_cell.angle_beta   90.00
_cell.angle_gamma   90.00
#
_symmetry.space_group_name_H-M   'P 1'
#
loop_
_entity.id
_entity.type
_entity.pdbx_description
1 polymer ?
#
loop_
_entity_poly.entity_id
_entity_poly.type
_entity_poly.pdbx_seq_one_letter_code
_entity_poly.pdbx_strand_id
1 'polypeptide(L)'
;MAGSSAAQVGNKLLNLGTKIVAVGRNYAAHAKELGNAVPKEPVLFLKPTSSYVQNGGTIEIPHPLLSLDHEVELAVVIGKKARDVKQAHAMDYVE
;
A
#
# COMPACT_ATOMS: atom_id res chain seq x y z
N MET A 1 -19.01 -8.48 15.65
CA MET A 1 -19.10 -7.66 14.43
C MET A 1 -18.65 -8.54 13.28
N ALA A 2 -19.48 -8.74 12.25
CA ALA A 2 -19.09 -9.55 11.10
C ALA A 2 -18.01 -8.79 10.32
N GLY A 3 -16.78 -9.31 10.28
CA GLY A 3 -15.73 -8.74 9.45
C GLY A 3 -16.11 -8.82 7.98
N SER A 4 -15.79 -7.79 7.19
CA SER A 4 -15.93 -7.84 5.74
C SER A 4 -14.99 -8.89 5.15
N SER A 5 -15.45 -9.62 4.13
CA SER A 5 -14.56 -10.58 3.46
C SER A 5 -13.49 -9.85 2.65
N ALA A 6 -12.33 -10.48 2.44
CA ALA A 6 -11.26 -9.90 1.61
C ALA A 6 -11.76 -9.52 0.20
N ALA A 7 -12.69 -10.30 -0.37
CA ALA A 7 -13.33 -9.99 -1.64
C ALA A 7 -14.19 -8.72 -1.58
N GLN A 8 -14.94 -8.50 -0.50
CA GLN A 8 -15.73 -7.29 -0.31
C GLN A 8 -14.84 -6.05 -0.14
N VAL A 9 -13.76 -6.18 0.63
CA VAL A 9 -12.77 -5.11 0.81
C VAL A 9 -12.11 -4.75 -0.52
N GLY A 10 -11.69 -5.75 -1.31
CA GLY A 10 -11.11 -5.54 -2.64
C GLY A 10 -12.06 -4.78 -3.57
N ASN A 11 -13.33 -5.17 -3.64
CA ASN A 11 -14.32 -4.47 -4.47
C ASN A 11 -14.57 -3.02 -4.02
N LYS A 12 -14.58 -2.74 -2.71
CA LYS A 12 -14.70 -1.36 -2.23
C LYS A 12 -13.50 -0.51 -2.63
N LEU A 13 -12.28 -1.04 -2.51
CA LEU A 13 -11.06 -0.30 -2.88
C LEU A 13 -11.06 0.10 -4.35
N LEU A 14 -11.45 -0.83 -5.24
CA LEU A 14 -11.47 -0.60 -6.68
C LEU A 14 -12.47 0.48 -7.09
N ASN A 15 -13.60 0.60 -6.39
CA ASN A 15 -14.69 1.50 -6.76
C ASN A 15 -14.71 2.82 -5.97
N LEU A 16 -14.22 2.82 -4.73
CA LEU A 16 -14.36 3.94 -3.78
C LEU A 16 -13.01 4.43 -3.24
N GLY A 17 -11.92 3.70 -3.49
CA GLY A 17 -10.58 4.12 -3.09
C GLY A 17 -10.24 5.48 -3.72
N THR A 18 -9.60 6.35 -2.94
CA THR A 18 -9.27 7.72 -3.39
C THR A 18 -7.77 7.97 -3.52
N LYS A 19 -6.94 7.16 -2.85
CA LYS A 19 -5.47 7.26 -2.88
C LYS A 19 -4.85 5.98 -2.34
N ILE A 20 -3.60 5.75 -2.72
CA ILE A 20 -2.72 4.73 -2.15
C ILE A 20 -1.51 5.48 -1.57
N VAL A 21 -1.20 5.22 -0.30
CA VAL A 21 0.02 5.72 0.36
C VAL A 21 0.90 4.51 0.63
N ALA A 22 2.14 4.54 0.15
CA ALA A 22 3.10 3.46 0.31
C ALA A 22 4.29 3.92 1.17
N VAL A 23 4.95 2.96 1.82
CA VAL A 23 6.05 3.20 2.76
C VAL A 23 7.31 2.52 2.26
N GLY A 24 8.28 3.32 1.82
CA GLY A 24 9.58 2.80 1.39
C GLY A 24 10.48 2.42 2.56
N ARG A 25 11.31 1.39 2.35
CA ARG A 25 12.39 0.97 3.27
C ARG A 25 11.91 0.53 4.67
N ASN A 26 10.70 -0.04 4.74
CA ASN A 26 10.10 -0.50 6.01
C ASN A 26 10.60 -1.88 6.48
N TYR A 27 11.44 -2.56 5.68
CA TYR A 27 12.09 -3.82 6.05
C TYR A 27 13.61 -3.61 6.09
N ALA A 28 14.21 -3.80 7.27
CA ALA A 28 15.63 -3.52 7.48
C ALA A 28 16.57 -4.37 6.61
N ALA A 29 16.18 -5.61 6.29
CA ALA A 29 16.93 -6.46 5.37
C ALA A 29 16.95 -5.88 3.95
N HIS A 30 15.79 -5.48 3.44
CA HIS A 30 15.65 -4.88 2.12
C HIS A 30 16.37 -3.52 2.00
N ALA A 31 16.35 -2.69 3.05
CA ALA A 31 17.12 -1.45 3.07
C ALA A 31 18.63 -1.69 2.93
N LYS A 32 19.15 -2.76 3.55
CA LYS A 32 20.57 -3.16 3.47
C LYS A 32 20.95 -3.70 2.09
N GLU A 33 20.08 -4.48 1.45
CA GLU A 33 20.32 -5.03 0.09
C GLU A 33 20.59 -3.93 -0.94
N LEU A 34 19.86 -2.82 -0.83
CA LEU A 34 20.03 -1.67 -1.72
C LEU A 34 21.15 -0.71 -1.30
N GLY A 35 21.98 -1.08 -0.31
CA GLY A 35 23.07 -0.25 0.21
C GLY A 35 22.60 1.03 0.92
N ASN A 36 21.35 1.09 1.36
CA ASN A 36 20.73 2.28 1.94
C ASN A 36 20.76 2.25 3.47
N ALA A 37 20.88 3.43 4.09
CA ALA A 37 20.62 3.59 5.51
C ALA A 37 19.11 3.40 5.80
N VAL A 38 18.79 2.78 6.94
CA VAL A 38 17.42 2.75 7.47
C VAL A 38 17.06 4.17 7.90
N PRO A 39 16.02 4.79 7.32
CA PRO A 39 15.66 6.15 7.64
C PRO A 39 15.05 6.23 9.06
N LYS A 40 15.22 7.38 9.72
CA LYS A 40 14.62 7.62 11.06
C LYS A 40 13.11 7.83 11.01
N GLU A 41 12.61 8.29 9.86
CA GLU A 41 11.20 8.51 9.57
C GLU A 41 10.84 7.78 8.27
N PRO A 42 9.59 7.30 8.12
CA PRO A 42 9.18 6.57 6.93
C PRO A 42 9.24 7.43 5.67
N VAL A 43 9.72 6.85 4.58
CA VAL A 43 9.64 7.47 3.25
C VAL A 43 8.26 7.20 2.68
N LEU A 44 7.48 8.26 2.43
CA LEU A 44 6.13 8.14 1.88
C LEU A 44 6.09 8.51 0.41
N PHE A 45 5.34 7.74 -0.37
CA PHE A 45 5.02 8.06 -1.76
C PHE A 45 3.57 7.66 -2.08
N LEU A 46 3.06 8.18 -3.19
CA LEU A 46 1.68 7.97 -3.62
C LEU A 46 1.62 7.13 -4.88
N LYS A 47 0.59 6.30 -4.98
CA LYS A 47 0.15 5.72 -6.25
C LYS A 47 -1.29 6.19 -6.54
N PRO A 48 -1.63 6.50 -7.80
CA PRO A 48 -2.99 6.86 -8.17
C PRO A 48 -3.90 5.63 -8.13
N THR A 49 -5.21 5.84 -7.97
CA THR A 49 -6.20 4.76 -8.00
C THR A 49 -6.27 4.07 -9.37
N SER A 50 -5.86 4.74 -10.44
CA SER A 50 -5.70 4.14 -11.77
C SER A 50 -4.59 3.08 -11.85
N SER A 51 -3.77 2.91 -10.81
CA SER A 51 -2.75 1.85 -10.73
C SER A 51 -3.26 0.53 -10.16
N TYR A 52 -4.51 0.47 -9.69
CA TYR A 52 -5.07 -0.79 -9.22
C TYR A 52 -5.21 -1.78 -10.38
N VAL A 53 -4.86 -3.03 -10.10
CA VAL A 53 -5.11 -4.18 -10.98
C VAL A 53 -5.93 -5.18 -10.18
N GLN A 54 -7.04 -5.66 -10.77
CA GLN A 54 -7.87 -6.68 -10.13
C GLN A 54 -7.11 -8.00 -10.01
N ASN A 55 -7.48 -8.85 -9.06
CA ASN A 55 -6.90 -10.18 -8.96
C ASN A 55 -7.11 -10.96 -10.27
N GLY A 56 -6.04 -11.55 -10.80
CA GLY A 56 -6.04 -12.19 -12.13
C GLY A 56 -5.92 -11.23 -13.31
N GLY A 57 -5.80 -9.92 -13.06
CA GLY A 57 -5.54 -8.92 -14.10
C GLY A 57 -4.09 -8.92 -14.59
N THR A 58 -3.86 -8.23 -15.71
CA THR A 58 -2.55 -8.13 -16.36
C THR A 58 -1.79 -6.90 -15.87
N ILE A 59 -0.52 -7.06 -15.55
CA ILE A 59 0.39 -5.94 -15.28
C ILE A 59 0.88 -5.39 -16.61
N GLU A 60 0.55 -4.13 -16.91
CA GLU A 60 1.05 -3.44 -18.10
C GLU A 60 2.47 -2.90 -17.85
N ILE A 61 3.42 -3.33 -18.69
CA ILE A 61 4.82 -2.89 -18.59
C ILE A 61 5.02 -1.64 -19.48
N PRO A 62 5.38 -0.48 -18.90
CA PRO A 62 5.61 0.73 -19.68
C PRO A 62 6.83 0.58 -20.59
N HIS A 63 6.84 1.25 -21.74
CA HIS A 63 7.94 1.24 -22.70
C HIS A 63 8.41 2.68 -23.01
N PRO A 64 9.72 2.93 -23.16
CA PRO A 64 10.83 2.00 -22.96
C PRO A 64 11.14 1.79 -21.47
N LEU A 65 11.55 0.58 -21.09
CA LEU A 65 11.94 0.24 -19.72
C LEU A 65 13.20 -0.64 -19.72
N LEU A 66 14.13 -0.35 -18.81
CA LEU A 66 15.37 -1.12 -18.65
C LEU A 66 15.19 -2.32 -17.73
N SER A 67 14.44 -2.15 -16.64
CA SER A 67 14.20 -3.17 -15.62
C SER A 67 12.86 -2.93 -14.93
N LEU A 68 12.21 -4.02 -14.51
CA LEU A 68 11.00 -3.99 -13.69
C LEU A 68 11.20 -4.91 -12.50
N ASP A 69 11.04 -4.37 -11.30
CA ASP A 69 11.14 -5.11 -10.05
C ASP A 69 9.75 -5.45 -9.51
N HIS A 70 9.66 -6.55 -8.74
CA HIS A 70 8.46 -6.92 -8.01
C HIS A 70 8.67 -6.70 -6.51
N GLU A 71 7.68 -6.10 -5.86
CA GLU A 71 7.70 -5.86 -4.41
C GLU A 71 6.40 -6.43 -3.82
N VAL A 72 6.54 -7.39 -2.90
CA VAL A 72 5.41 -7.93 -2.16
C VAL A 72 5.27 -7.16 -0.87
N GLU A 73 4.16 -6.45 -0.73
CA GLU A 73 3.86 -5.62 0.45
C GLU A 73 2.54 -6.02 1.10
N LEU A 74 2.46 -5.81 2.43
CA LEU A 74 1.19 -5.91 3.15
C LEU A 74 0.40 -4.62 2.97
N ALA A 75 -0.79 -4.72 2.39
CA ALA A 75 -1.73 -3.60 2.31
C ALA A 75 -2.56 -3.48 3.60
N VAL A 76 -2.70 -2.25 4.11
CA VAL A 76 -3.61 -1.91 5.21
C VAL A 76 -4.72 -1.03 4.68
N VAL A 77 -5.97 -1.45 4.85
CA VAL A 77 -7.14 -0.70 4.36
C VAL A 77 -7.68 0.18 5.47
N ILE A 78 -7.82 1.47 5.18
CA ILE A 78 -8.35 2.46 6.12
C ILE A 78 -9.84 2.65 5.87
N GLY A 79 -10.66 2.11 6.77
CA GLY A 79 -12.13 2.10 6.66
C GLY A 79 -12.82 3.38 7.15
N LYS A 80 -12.10 4.29 7.83
CA LYS A 80 -12.65 5.52 8.42
C LYS A 80 -11.75 6.72 8.15
N LYS A 81 -12.34 7.91 8.03
CA LYS A 81 -11.56 9.15 7.87
C LYS A 81 -10.65 9.36 9.07
N ALA A 82 -9.34 9.34 8.84
CA ALA A 82 -8.32 9.56 9.85
C ALA A 82 -7.66 10.94 9.67
N ARG A 83 -7.37 11.61 10.78
CA ARG A 83 -6.58 12.85 10.85
C ARG A 83 -5.93 12.93 12.21
N ASP A 84 -4.61 13.15 12.24
CA ASP A 84 -3.83 13.36 13.47
C ASP A 84 -4.10 12.29 14.56
N VAL A 85 -4.23 11.03 14.13
CA VAL A 85 -4.61 9.90 15.00
C VAL A 85 -3.41 9.49 15.86
N LYS A 86 -3.63 9.37 17.18
CA LYS A 86 -2.61 8.84 18.08
C LYS A 86 -2.34 7.37 17.78
N GLN A 87 -1.09 6.94 17.90
CA GLN A 87 -0.68 5.56 17.65
C GLN A 87 -1.55 4.50 18.36
N ALA A 88 -1.93 4.74 19.62
CA ALA A 88 -2.76 3.83 20.41
C ALA A 88 -4.16 3.57 19.82
N HIS A 89 -4.65 4.45 18.94
CA HIS A 89 -5.96 4.34 18.29
C HIS A 89 -5.88 3.98 16.81
N ALA A 90 -4.68 3.76 16.26
CA ALA A 90 -4.49 3.54 14.83
C ALA A 90 -5.31 2.34 14.31
N MET A 91 -5.37 1.25 15.08
CA MET A 91 -6.10 0.04 14.72
C MET A 91 -7.62 0.23 14.67
N ASP A 92 -8.17 1.26 15.32
CA ASP A 92 -9.61 1.54 15.29
C ASP A 92 -10.09 2.03 13.90
N TYR A 93 -9.15 2.39 13.02
CA TYR A 93 -9.39 2.91 11.67
C TYR A 93 -9.15 1.87 10.57
N VAL A 94 -8.64 0.68 10.91
CA VAL A 94 -8.40 -0.41 9.95
C VAL A 94 -9.72 -1.17 9.70
N GLU A 95 -10.00 -1.50 8.43
CA GLU A 95 -11.16 -2.31 8.02
C GLU A 95 -10.87 -3.81 8.05
#